data_AF-A0A0F7IGV4-F1
#
_entry.id   AF-A0A0F7IGV4-F1
#
_cell.length_a   1.000
_cell.length_b   1.000
_cell.length_c   1.000
_cell.angle_alpha   90.00
_cell.angle_beta   90.00
_cell.angle_gamma   90.00
#
_symmetry.space_group_name_H-M   'P 1'
#
loop_
_entity.id
_entity.type
_entity.pdbx_description
1 polymer ?
#
loop_
_entity_poly.entity_id
_entity_poly.type
_entity_poly.pdbx_seq_one_letter_code
_entity_poly.pdbx_strand_id
1 'polypeptide(L)'
;MEGEVAVTKFLIGLLFLLWASRMDLRSRIIPNRVWKLMFLALLPFTLAELLLFPHSTLELYLALFQAVFVISLAFIFYYLGLYGGADAKALMVLALTFPFYPSFPPFPILMRGFSFAFSTLANAVIFAPLFAAYFFLTNLLREGVSEFRRSKLYFFIGRRVDASSIPPHHSLLEYVDERGGIVRLKRGVEPDSKMLERLKKAKKGGKVERVWVTPQIPFIVFMTLGYAMAFLLGDVLSYAVTLLLP
;
A
#
# COMPACT_ATOMS: atom_id res chain seq x y z
N MET A 1 -0.98 -12.81 -30.02
CA MET A 1 -1.30 -11.36 -30.05
C MET A 1 -1.95 -10.86 -28.77
N GLU A 2 -3.20 -11.22 -28.43
CA GLU A 2 -3.86 -10.70 -27.21
C GLU A 2 -3.04 -10.94 -25.92
N GLY A 3 -2.59 -12.18 -25.72
CA GLY A 3 -1.72 -12.51 -24.59
C GLY A 3 -0.37 -11.77 -24.59
N GLU A 4 0.21 -11.49 -25.77
CA GLU A 4 1.48 -10.75 -25.86
C GLU A 4 1.30 -9.27 -25.48
N VAL A 5 0.15 -8.68 -25.86
CA VAL A 5 -0.25 -7.34 -25.41
C VAL A 5 -0.43 -7.33 -23.90
N ALA A 6 -1.10 -8.33 -23.33
CA ALA A 6 -1.27 -8.46 -21.88
C ALA A 6 0.07 -8.53 -21.12
N VAL A 7 1.01 -9.38 -21.58
CA VAL A 7 2.36 -9.48 -21.00
C VAL A 7 3.14 -8.18 -21.16
N THR A 8 3.07 -7.54 -22.32
CA THR A 8 3.79 -6.29 -22.57
C THR A 8 3.30 -5.18 -21.65
N LYS A 9 1.97 -5.02 -21.53
CA LYS A 9 1.35 -4.08 -20.58
C LYS A 9 1.79 -4.41 -19.15
N PHE A 10 1.77 -5.69 -18.77
CA PHE A 10 2.20 -6.14 -17.45
C PHE A 10 3.65 -5.74 -17.14
N LEU A 11 4.59 -6.00 -18.05
CA LEU A 11 6.00 -5.68 -17.86
C LEU A 11 6.24 -4.17 -17.78
N ILE A 12 5.60 -3.38 -18.65
CA ILE A 12 5.68 -1.91 -18.59
C ILE A 12 5.15 -1.41 -17.24
N GLY A 13 3.96 -1.86 -16.82
CA GLY A 13 3.37 -1.49 -15.54
C GLY A 13 4.27 -1.86 -14.36
N LEU A 14 4.83 -3.08 -14.37
CA LEU A 14 5.75 -3.56 -13.36
C LEU A 14 7.01 -2.70 -13.27
N LEU A 15 7.61 -2.30 -14.40
CA LEU A 15 8.77 -1.42 -14.41
C LEU A 15 8.48 -0.06 -13.77
N PHE A 16 7.34 0.56 -14.10
CA PHE A 16 6.92 1.82 -13.48
C PHE A 16 6.65 1.67 -11.98
N LEU A 17 5.99 0.59 -11.57
CA LEU A 17 5.69 0.31 -10.16
C LEU A 17 6.95 -0.01 -9.33
N LEU A 18 7.92 -0.74 -9.89
CA LEU A 18 9.23 -0.95 -9.28
C LEU A 18 10.01 0.35 -9.13
N TRP A 19 9.98 1.21 -10.15
CA TRP A 19 10.60 2.52 -10.09
C TRP A 19 9.93 3.42 -9.04
N ALA A 20 8.60 3.45 -9.00
CA ALA A 20 7.82 4.17 -8.00
C ALA A 20 8.10 3.64 -6.58
N SER A 21 8.20 2.32 -6.40
CA SER A 21 8.56 1.66 -5.15
C SER A 21 9.94 2.09 -4.66
N ARG A 22 10.94 2.15 -5.55
CA ARG A 22 12.28 2.64 -5.21
C ARG A 22 12.26 4.10 -4.76
N MET A 23 11.44 4.94 -5.39
CA MET A 23 11.28 6.35 -5.01
C MET A 23 10.58 6.48 -3.66
N ASP A 24 9.51 5.71 -3.44
CA ASP A 24 8.79 5.69 -2.16
C ASP A 24 9.70 5.28 -1.00
N LEU A 25 10.48 4.21 -1.17
CA LEU A 25 11.44 3.75 -0.16
C LEU A 25 12.55 4.77 0.17
N ARG A 26 12.93 5.63 -0.77
CA ARG A 26 14.02 6.60 -0.59
C ARG A 26 13.55 7.95 -0.08
N SER A 27 12.44 8.47 -0.62
CA SER A 27 12.04 9.85 -0.42
C SER A 27 10.57 10.02 -0.03
N ARG A 28 9.77 8.94 0.04
CA ARG A 28 8.32 8.97 0.37
C ARG A 28 7.46 9.86 -0.54
N ILE A 29 8.02 10.29 -1.66
CA ILE A 29 7.40 11.24 -2.58
C ILE A 29 7.58 10.70 -3.99
N ILE A 30 6.45 10.48 -4.67
CA ILE A 30 6.42 10.05 -6.07
C ILE A 30 5.86 11.21 -6.91
N PRO A 31 6.65 11.80 -7.83
CA PRO A 31 6.21 12.87 -8.70
C PRO A 31 5.02 12.46 -9.57
N ASN A 32 4.06 13.38 -9.77
CA ASN A 32 2.88 13.14 -10.61
C ASN A 32 3.22 12.71 -12.05
N ARG A 33 4.37 13.13 -12.57
CA ARG A 33 4.84 12.74 -13.91
C ARG A 33 5.01 11.22 -14.07
N VAL A 34 5.34 10.48 -13.01
CA VAL A 34 5.52 9.03 -13.07
C VAL A 34 4.22 8.36 -13.50
N TRP A 35 3.10 8.75 -12.90
CA TRP A 35 1.77 8.21 -13.22
C TRP A 35 1.31 8.61 -14.62
N LYS A 36 1.57 9.86 -15.04
CA LYS A 36 1.25 10.32 -16.41
C LYS A 36 2.04 9.54 -17.46
N LEU A 37 3.33 9.33 -17.23
CA LEU A 37 4.19 8.56 -18.14
C LEU A 37 3.78 7.09 -18.19
N MET A 38 3.44 6.48 -17.05
CA MET A 38 2.91 5.12 -17.00
C MET A 38 1.62 5.01 -17.82
N PHE A 39 0.67 5.92 -17.63
CA PHE A 39 -0.57 5.97 -18.40
C PHE A 39 -0.29 6.11 -19.90
N LEU A 40 0.54 7.08 -20.29
CA LEU A 40 0.86 7.33 -21.69
C LEU A 40 1.59 6.15 -22.36
N ALA A 41 2.45 5.43 -21.61
CA ALA A 41 3.15 4.26 -22.12
C ALA A 41 2.21 3.05 -22.33
N LEU A 42 1.18 2.89 -21.48
CA LEU A 42 0.23 1.78 -21.55
C LEU A 42 -0.98 2.06 -22.46
N LEU A 43 -1.28 3.34 -22.70
CA LEU A 43 -2.45 3.76 -23.47
C LEU A 43 -2.48 3.16 -24.90
N PRO A 44 -1.39 3.16 -25.70
CA PRO A 44 -1.42 2.57 -27.05
C PRO A 44 -1.82 1.10 -27.05
N PHE A 45 -1.34 0.32 -26.08
CA PHE A 45 -1.68 -1.09 -25.94
C PHE A 45 -3.13 -1.29 -25.51
N THR A 46 -3.64 -0.41 -24.66
CA THR A 46 -5.03 -0.42 -24.21
C THR A 46 -5.99 -0.09 -25.37
N LEU A 47 -5.62 0.89 -26.21
CA LEU A 47 -6.38 1.22 -27.42
C LEU A 47 -6.31 0.10 -28.45
N ALA A 48 -5.14 -0.50 -28.66
CA ALA A 48 -4.99 -1.65 -29.54
C ALA A 48 -5.87 -2.83 -29.08
N GLU A 49 -5.92 -3.11 -27.77
CA GLU A 49 -6.77 -4.14 -27.19
C GLU A 49 -8.25 -3.87 -27.48
N LEU A 50 -8.73 -2.64 -27.19
CA LEU A 50 -10.13 -2.25 -27.41
C LEU A 50 -10.58 -2.22 -28.88
N LEU A 51 -9.67 -1.90 -29.81
CA LEU A 51 -10.02 -1.67 -31.22
C LEU A 51 -9.77 -2.88 -32.11
N LEU A 52 -8.79 -3.73 -31.76
CA LEU A 52 -8.33 -4.82 -32.64
C LEU A 52 -8.80 -6.20 -32.18
N PHE A 53 -9.20 -6.36 -30.91
CA PHE A 53 -9.68 -7.63 -30.39
C PHE A 53 -11.20 -7.64 -30.25
N PRO A 54 -11.86 -8.78 -30.54
CA PRO A 54 -13.30 -8.89 -30.41
C PRO A 54 -13.71 -8.91 -28.94
N HIS A 55 -14.57 -7.98 -28.55
CA HIS A 55 -15.16 -7.91 -27.22
C HIS A 55 -16.68 -7.97 -27.31
N SER A 56 -17.31 -8.70 -26.39
CA SER A 56 -18.76 -8.68 -26.28
C SER A 56 -19.23 -7.34 -25.69
N THR A 57 -20.46 -6.92 -26.01
CA THR A 57 -21.05 -5.69 -25.44
C THR A 57 -21.08 -5.75 -23.91
N LEU A 58 -21.31 -6.94 -23.34
CA LEU A 58 -21.27 -7.17 -21.90
C LEU A 58 -19.86 -6.93 -21.32
N GLU A 59 -18.81 -7.46 -21.95
CA GLU A 59 -17.43 -7.24 -21.52
C GLU A 59 -17.06 -5.76 -21.48
N LEU A 60 -17.47 -4.99 -22.49
CA LEU A 60 -17.22 -3.54 -22.53
C LEU A 60 -17.94 -2.80 -21.41
N TYR A 61 -19.20 -3.14 -21.13
CA TYR A 61 -19.93 -2.55 -20.00
C TYR A 61 -19.32 -2.93 -18.66
N LEU A 62 -18.88 -4.18 -18.49
CA LEU A 62 -18.20 -4.64 -17.29
C LEU A 62 -16.87 -3.93 -17.10
N ALA A 63 -16.06 -3.79 -18.15
CA ALA A 63 -14.79 -3.06 -18.10
C ALA A 63 -14.99 -1.60 -17.69
N LEU A 64 -15.98 -0.91 -18.27
CA LEU A 64 -16.33 0.45 -17.91
C LEU A 64 -16.78 0.55 -16.45
N PHE A 65 -17.69 -0.33 -16.03
CA PHE A 65 -18.19 -0.38 -14.65
C PHE A 65 -17.04 -0.61 -13.65
N GLN A 66 -16.17 -1.58 -13.93
CA GLN A 66 -15.01 -1.90 -13.10
C GLN A 66 -14.04 -0.72 -12.99
N ALA A 67 -13.75 -0.05 -14.10
CA ALA A 67 -12.89 1.13 -14.10
C ALA A 67 -13.48 2.26 -13.24
N VAL A 68 -14.76 2.58 -13.45
CA VAL A 68 -15.48 3.60 -12.66
C VAL A 68 -15.50 3.23 -11.18
N PHE A 69 -15.77 1.96 -10.87
CA PHE A 69 -15.79 1.45 -9.50
C PHE A 69 -14.43 1.63 -8.81
N VAL A 70 -13.33 1.17 -9.42
CA VAL A 70 -11.99 1.25 -8.83
C VAL A 70 -11.52 2.70 -8.71
N ILE A 71 -11.80 3.55 -9.70
CA ILE A 71 -11.47 4.98 -9.64
C ILE A 71 -12.24 5.66 -8.51
N SER A 72 -13.54 5.39 -8.38
CA SER A 72 -14.37 5.93 -7.31
C SER A 72 -13.87 5.48 -5.93
N LEU A 73 -13.54 4.19 -5.79
CA LEU A 73 -12.96 3.64 -4.58
C LEU A 73 -11.63 4.34 -4.22
N ALA A 74 -10.76 4.55 -5.20
CA ALA A 74 -9.48 5.25 -5.01
C ALA A 74 -9.68 6.71 -4.55
N PHE A 75 -10.66 7.42 -5.11
CA PHE A 75 -11.03 8.77 -4.67
C PHE A 75 -11.59 8.77 -3.24
N ILE A 76 -12.48 7.84 -2.90
CA ILE A 76 -13.06 7.72 -1.56
C ILE A 76 -11.95 7.47 -0.53
N PHE A 77 -11.05 6.52 -0.78
CA PHE A 77 -9.95 6.24 0.13
C PHE A 77 -8.96 7.39 0.28
N TYR A 78 -8.72 8.15 -0.78
CA TYR A 78 -7.95 9.39 -0.70
C TYR A 78 -8.66 10.44 0.15
N TYR A 79 -9.95 10.69 -0.08
CA TYR A 79 -10.73 11.69 0.65
C TYR A 79 -10.86 11.36 2.14
N LEU A 80 -11.03 10.08 2.48
CA LEU A 80 -11.06 9.60 3.87
C LEU A 80 -9.66 9.60 4.54
N GLY A 81 -8.60 9.95 3.81
CA GLY A 81 -7.23 9.99 4.32
C GLY A 81 -6.69 8.61 4.70
N LEU A 82 -7.23 7.54 4.08
CA LEU A 82 -6.72 6.17 4.18
C LEU A 82 -5.51 5.97 3.28
N TYR A 83 -5.53 6.59 2.09
CA TYR A 83 -4.47 6.50 1.08
C TYR A 83 -3.78 7.84 0.84
N GLY A 84 -2.50 7.74 0.48
CA GLY A 84 -1.78 8.88 -0.08
C GLY A 84 -2.23 9.17 -1.50
N GLY A 85 -1.96 10.38 -1.98
CA GLY A 85 -2.27 10.77 -3.35
C GLY A 85 -1.45 10.02 -4.41
N ALA A 86 -0.41 9.26 -4.02
CA ALA A 86 0.33 8.37 -4.92
C ALA A 86 -0.41 7.05 -5.13
N ASP A 87 -0.91 6.44 -4.04
CA ASP A 87 -1.62 5.17 -4.05
C ASP A 87 -2.91 5.26 -4.89
N ALA A 88 -3.67 6.36 -4.69
CA ALA A 88 -4.88 6.61 -5.46
C ALA A 88 -4.59 6.75 -6.96
N LYS A 89 -3.51 7.46 -7.34
CA LYS A 89 -3.11 7.61 -8.75
C LYS A 89 -2.64 6.29 -9.36
N ALA A 90 -1.91 5.47 -8.61
CA ALA A 90 -1.51 4.14 -9.06
C ALA A 90 -2.74 3.30 -9.43
N LEU A 91 -3.73 3.24 -8.54
CA LEU A 91 -4.98 2.51 -8.78
C LEU A 91 -5.77 3.05 -9.97
N MET A 92 -5.88 4.37 -10.11
CA MET A 92 -6.58 4.98 -11.23
C MET A 92 -5.91 4.67 -12.57
N VAL A 93 -4.57 4.77 -12.64
CA VAL A 93 -3.83 4.41 -13.87
C VAL A 93 -4.04 2.93 -14.20
N LEU A 94 -3.96 2.05 -13.21
CA LEU A 94 -4.22 0.62 -13.40
C LEU A 94 -5.63 0.34 -13.90
N ALA A 95 -6.65 0.97 -13.29
CA ALA A 95 -8.05 0.79 -13.69
C ALA A 95 -8.32 1.24 -15.13
N LEU A 96 -7.65 2.32 -15.58
CA LEU A 96 -7.81 2.84 -16.94
C LEU A 96 -7.01 2.07 -17.98
N THR A 97 -5.85 1.53 -17.61
CA THR A 97 -4.92 0.87 -18.54
C THR A 97 -5.10 -0.66 -18.57
N PHE A 98 -5.83 -1.23 -17.63
CA PHE A 98 -6.23 -2.64 -17.62
C PHE A 98 -7.75 -2.78 -17.51
N PRO A 99 -8.49 -2.39 -18.57
CA PRO A 99 -9.94 -2.53 -18.61
C PRO A 99 -10.40 -3.99 -18.55
N PHE A 100 -9.57 -4.90 -19.07
CA PHE A 100 -9.76 -6.35 -19.00
C PHE A 100 -8.67 -7.00 -18.16
N TYR A 101 -8.99 -8.14 -17.55
CA TYR A 101 -8.03 -8.87 -16.74
C TYR A 101 -6.92 -9.45 -17.64
N PRO A 102 -5.65 -9.02 -17.49
CA PRO A 102 -4.57 -9.51 -18.34
C PRO A 102 -4.34 -10.99 -18.07
N SER A 103 -4.21 -11.80 -19.13
CA SER A 103 -3.95 -13.22 -19.00
C SER A 103 -2.99 -13.71 -20.08
N PHE A 104 -2.12 -14.65 -19.71
CA PHE A 104 -1.15 -15.25 -20.60
C PHE A 104 -0.84 -16.66 -20.10
N PRO A 105 -1.21 -17.74 -20.82
CA PRO A 105 -1.05 -19.11 -20.34
C PRO A 105 0.38 -19.38 -19.85
N PRO A 106 0.58 -19.92 -18.62
CA PRO A 106 -0.45 -20.49 -17.71
C PRO A 106 -1.03 -19.50 -16.69
N PHE A 107 -0.77 -18.20 -16.79
CA PHE A 107 -1.14 -17.18 -15.81
C PHE A 107 -2.49 -16.50 -16.13
N PRO A 108 -3.30 -16.15 -15.10
CA PRO A 108 -3.10 -16.44 -13.68
C PRO A 108 -3.35 -17.92 -13.34
N ILE A 109 -2.60 -18.47 -12.38
CA ILE A 109 -2.65 -19.90 -11.98
C ILE A 109 -3.93 -20.26 -11.21
N LEU A 110 -4.46 -19.36 -10.38
CA LEU A 110 -5.62 -19.62 -9.52
C LEU A 110 -6.91 -19.12 -10.19
N MET A 111 -7.46 -17.99 -9.73
CA MET A 111 -8.68 -17.39 -10.27
C MET A 111 -8.44 -15.96 -10.74
N ARG A 112 -9.09 -15.57 -11.83
CA ARG A 112 -9.22 -14.15 -12.19
C ARG A 112 -10.13 -13.48 -11.18
N GLY A 113 -9.73 -12.31 -10.71
CA GLY A 113 -10.59 -11.50 -9.85
C GLY A 113 -11.55 -10.63 -10.63
N PHE A 114 -12.31 -9.82 -9.88
CA PHE A 114 -13.30 -8.89 -10.42
C PHE A 114 -12.70 -7.88 -11.42
N SER A 115 -11.52 -7.33 -11.12
CA SER A 115 -10.79 -6.40 -11.97
C SER A 115 -9.31 -6.51 -11.62
N PHE A 116 -8.41 -6.34 -12.59
CA PHE A 116 -6.98 -6.44 -12.33
C PHE A 116 -6.47 -5.36 -11.34
N ALA A 117 -6.98 -4.13 -11.45
CA ALA A 117 -6.64 -3.05 -10.54
C ALA A 117 -7.18 -3.33 -9.12
N PHE A 118 -8.38 -3.90 -9.01
CA PHE A 118 -8.95 -4.31 -7.72
C PHE A 118 -8.19 -5.50 -7.10
N SER A 119 -7.87 -6.54 -7.88
CA SER A 119 -7.08 -7.67 -7.39
C SER A 119 -5.68 -7.25 -6.98
N THR A 120 -5.07 -6.29 -7.68
CA THR A 120 -3.80 -5.67 -7.26
C THR A 120 -3.92 -5.08 -5.86
N LEU A 121 -5.00 -4.32 -5.61
CA LEU A 121 -5.29 -3.74 -4.30
C LEU A 121 -5.54 -4.82 -3.24
N ALA A 122 -6.41 -5.78 -3.53
CA ALA A 122 -6.78 -6.87 -2.63
C ALA A 122 -5.53 -7.66 -2.20
N ASN A 123 -4.68 -8.04 -3.17
CA ASN A 123 -3.43 -8.72 -2.91
C ASN A 123 -2.44 -7.86 -2.11
N ALA A 124 -2.38 -6.54 -2.36
CA ALA A 124 -1.54 -5.63 -1.59
C ALA A 124 -1.95 -5.54 -0.11
N VAL A 125 -3.25 -5.60 0.18
CA VAL A 125 -3.77 -5.54 1.56
C VAL A 125 -3.40 -6.78 2.38
N ILE A 126 -3.14 -7.93 1.76
CA ILE A 126 -2.68 -9.16 2.45
C ILE A 126 -1.39 -8.91 3.24
N PHE A 127 -0.54 -7.99 2.78
CA PHE A 127 0.72 -7.68 3.48
C PHE A 127 0.52 -6.92 4.79
N ALA A 128 -0.60 -6.22 4.98
CA ALA A 128 -0.88 -5.46 6.20
C ALA A 128 -0.95 -6.36 7.47
N PRO A 129 -1.75 -7.45 7.52
CA PRO A 129 -1.76 -8.35 8.68
C PRO A 129 -0.42 -9.06 8.90
N LEU A 130 0.33 -9.39 7.83
CA LEU A 130 1.67 -9.95 7.95
C LEU A 130 2.63 -8.97 8.63
N PHE A 131 2.57 -7.69 8.27
CA PHE A 131 3.37 -6.64 8.88
C PHE A 131 2.98 -6.39 10.35
N ALA A 132 1.67 -6.42 10.65
CA ALA A 132 1.18 -6.33 12.03
C ALA A 132 1.62 -7.52 12.89
N ALA A 133 1.59 -8.74 12.35
CA ALA A 133 2.08 -9.94 13.01
C ALA A 133 3.60 -9.86 13.26
N TYR A 134 4.37 -9.37 12.28
CA TYR A 134 5.80 -9.12 12.43
C TYR A 134 6.09 -8.14 13.58
N PHE A 135 5.39 -7.00 13.66
CA PHE A 135 5.55 -6.08 14.79
C PHE A 135 5.15 -6.72 16.11
N PHE A 136 4.03 -7.43 16.14
CA PHE A 136 3.55 -8.07 17.34
C PHE A 136 4.61 -9.04 17.90
N LEU A 137 5.13 -9.93 17.06
CA LEU A 137 6.14 -10.91 17.46
C LEU A 137 7.43 -10.22 17.91
N THR A 138 7.93 -9.25 17.14
CA THR A 138 9.19 -8.57 17.47
C THR A 138 9.08 -7.71 18.74
N ASN A 139 7.94 -7.06 18.97
CA ASN A 139 7.69 -6.30 20.19
C ASN A 139 7.49 -7.22 21.40
N LEU A 140 6.81 -8.36 21.22
CA LEU A 140 6.63 -9.34 22.30
C LEU A 140 7.97 -9.90 22.78
N LEU A 141 8.89 -10.18 21.85
CA LEU A 141 10.24 -10.65 22.16
C LEU A 141 11.12 -9.58 22.83
N ARG A 142 10.92 -8.29 22.52
CA ARG A 142 11.78 -7.19 23.02
C ARG A 142 11.26 -6.51 24.28
N GLU A 143 9.95 -6.31 24.39
CA GLU A 143 9.31 -5.57 25.49
C GLU A 143 8.62 -6.49 26.51
N GLY A 144 8.38 -7.77 26.15
CA GLY A 144 7.77 -8.77 27.01
C GLY A 144 6.24 -8.70 27.11
N VAL A 145 5.67 -9.75 27.70
CA VAL A 145 4.20 -9.96 27.82
C VAL A 145 3.55 -8.97 28.80
N SER A 146 4.29 -8.50 29.80
CA SER A 146 3.79 -7.55 30.80
C SER A 146 3.44 -6.20 30.18
N GLU A 147 4.27 -5.70 29.28
CA GLU A 147 4.07 -4.41 28.60
C GLU A 147 2.96 -4.49 27.53
N PHE A 148 2.73 -5.67 26.94
CA PHE A 148 1.62 -5.90 26.00
C PHE A 148 0.25 -5.56 26.63
N ARG A 149 0.04 -5.90 27.91
CA ARG A 149 -1.23 -5.59 28.60
C ARG A 149 -1.49 -4.08 28.70
N ARG A 150 -0.43 -3.26 28.71
CA ARG A 150 -0.52 -1.80 28.84
C ARG A 150 -0.69 -1.07 27.50
N SER A 151 -0.20 -1.63 26.39
CA SER A 151 -0.17 -0.92 25.10
C SER A 151 -0.43 -1.84 23.91
N LYS A 152 -1.51 -2.63 23.98
CA LYS A 152 -1.88 -3.66 22.98
C LYS A 152 -1.79 -3.16 21.54
N LEU A 153 -2.37 -2.01 21.23
CA LEU A 153 -2.40 -1.47 19.87
C LEU A 153 -0.98 -1.23 19.32
N TYR A 154 -0.09 -0.67 20.14
CA TYR A 154 1.26 -0.28 19.73
C TYR A 154 2.15 -1.48 19.39
N PHE A 155 1.88 -2.62 20.01
CA PHE A 155 2.57 -3.86 19.68
C PHE A 155 2.31 -4.30 18.23
N PHE A 156 1.16 -3.96 17.63
CA PHE A 156 0.84 -4.32 16.24
C PHE A 156 1.26 -3.26 15.22
N ILE A 157 1.28 -1.98 15.59
CA ILE A 157 1.41 -0.88 14.63
C ILE A 157 2.75 -0.15 14.70
N GLY A 158 3.58 -0.40 15.71
CA GLY A 158 4.77 0.39 15.95
C GLY A 158 5.90 -0.39 16.59
N ARG A 159 6.93 0.35 16.97
CA ARG A 159 8.09 -0.15 17.70
C ARG A 159 8.54 0.90 18.71
N ARG A 160 9.17 0.45 19.78
CA ARG A 160 9.81 1.35 20.74
C ARG A 160 11.20 1.74 20.24
N VAL A 161 11.49 3.04 20.27
CA VAL A 161 12.79 3.61 19.92
C VAL A 161 13.24 4.60 20.98
N ASP A 162 14.53 4.88 20.99
CA ASP A 162 15.12 5.88 21.88
C ASP A 162 14.59 7.28 21.56
N ALA A 163 14.15 8.02 22.60
CA ALA A 163 13.53 9.34 22.45
C ALA A 163 14.48 10.40 21.85
N SER A 164 15.80 10.20 21.88
CA SER A 164 16.77 11.11 21.29
C SER A 164 17.11 10.83 19.82
N SER A 165 16.77 9.64 19.32
CA SER A 165 17.16 9.18 17.98
C SER A 165 15.98 8.52 17.27
N ILE A 166 14.99 9.34 16.88
CA ILE A 166 13.85 8.90 16.09
C ILE A 166 14.32 8.58 14.66
N PRO A 167 14.09 7.34 14.15
CA PRO A 167 14.49 7.00 12.78
C PRO A 167 13.72 7.82 11.73
N PRO A 168 14.30 8.03 10.54
CA PRO A 168 13.59 8.71 9.45
C PRO A 168 12.35 7.93 9.02
N HIS A 169 11.35 8.63 8.45
CA HIS A 169 10.09 8.05 7.96
C HIS A 169 9.28 7.29 9.02
N HIS A 170 9.35 7.76 10.27
CA HIS A 170 8.53 7.25 11.36
C HIS A 170 7.69 8.37 11.94
N SER A 171 6.42 8.08 12.16
CA SER A 171 5.49 8.96 12.86
C SER A 171 5.50 8.64 14.36
N LEU A 172 5.34 9.65 15.20
CA LEU A 172 5.28 9.51 16.65
C LEU A 172 3.91 8.97 17.07
N LEU A 173 3.90 7.91 17.89
CA LEU A 173 2.72 7.47 18.64
C LEU A 173 2.72 8.05 20.05
N GLU A 174 3.90 8.40 20.56
CA GLU A 174 4.08 9.07 21.83
C GLU A 174 4.95 10.31 21.66
N TYR A 175 4.54 11.42 22.27
CA TYR A 175 5.32 12.64 22.33
C TYR A 175 5.14 13.36 23.66
N VAL A 176 6.00 14.35 23.93
CA VAL A 176 5.93 15.17 25.13
C VAL A 176 5.29 16.51 24.80
N ASP A 177 4.21 16.86 25.51
CA ASP A 177 3.50 18.13 25.33
C ASP A 177 4.28 19.32 25.92
N GLU A 178 3.68 20.50 25.85
CA GLU A 178 4.28 21.74 26.38
C GLU A 178 4.44 21.75 27.91
N ARG A 179 3.60 20.98 28.59
CA ARG A 179 3.57 20.87 30.05
C ARG A 179 4.51 19.78 30.56
N GLY A 180 5.15 19.03 29.65
CA GLY A 180 6.04 17.92 29.98
C GLY A 180 5.33 16.60 30.24
N GLY A 181 4.04 16.50 29.90
CA GLY A 181 3.25 15.26 29.96
C GLY A 181 3.44 14.40 28.72
N ILE A 182 3.37 13.07 28.90
CA ILE A 182 3.44 12.11 27.79
C ILE A 182 2.05 11.96 27.19
N VAL A 183 1.93 12.31 25.91
CA VAL A 183 0.71 12.15 25.13
C VAL A 183 0.81 10.88 24.30
N ARG A 184 -0.22 10.03 24.37
CA ARG A 184 -0.36 8.78 23.63
C ARG A 184 -1.42 8.92 22.55
N LEU A 185 -1.05 8.65 21.31
CA LEU A 185 -1.92 8.79 20.15
C LEU A 185 -2.33 7.42 19.58
N LYS A 186 -3.55 7.33 19.04
CA LYS A 186 -4.00 6.14 18.30
C LYS A 186 -3.53 6.13 16.83
N ARG A 187 -3.17 7.30 16.30
CA ARG A 187 -2.68 7.51 14.94
C ARG A 187 -1.34 8.23 15.00
N GLY A 188 -0.38 7.78 14.20
CA GLY A 188 0.94 8.41 14.14
C GLY A 188 0.86 9.86 13.64
N VAL A 189 1.59 10.75 14.29
CA VAL A 189 1.77 12.15 13.87
C VAL A 189 3.19 12.36 13.36
N GLU A 190 3.33 13.09 12.26
CA GLU A 190 4.63 13.36 11.67
C GLU A 190 5.48 14.23 12.62
N PRO A 191 6.74 13.87 12.91
CA PRO A 191 7.54 14.59 13.90
C PRO A 191 7.94 15.98 13.39
N ASP A 192 7.52 17.03 14.07
CA ASP A 192 8.07 18.38 13.88
C ASP A 192 9.35 18.58 14.71
N SER A 193 10.22 19.47 14.24
CA SER A 193 11.41 19.99 14.91
C SER A 193 11.19 20.23 16.41
N LYS A 194 10.11 20.94 16.78
CA LYS A 194 9.76 21.23 18.17
C LYS A 194 9.43 19.98 18.99
N MET A 195 8.72 19.02 18.40
CA MET A 195 8.40 17.75 19.07
C MET A 195 9.66 16.94 19.35
N LEU A 196 10.57 16.87 18.38
CA LEU A 196 11.85 16.17 18.52
C LEU A 196 12.75 16.82 19.58
N GLU A 197 12.79 18.15 19.65
CA GLU A 197 13.53 18.85 20.71
C GLU A 197 12.97 18.58 22.11
N ARG A 198 11.64 18.58 22.25
CA ARG A 198 10.98 18.28 23.53
C ARG A 198 11.28 16.85 23.98
N LEU A 199 11.25 15.88 23.07
CA LEU A 199 11.64 14.50 23.36
C LEU A 199 13.10 14.39 23.83
N LYS A 200 14.03 15.08 23.16
CA LYS A 200 15.43 15.13 23.57
C LYS A 200 15.61 15.75 24.96
N LYS A 201 14.89 16.84 25.27
CA LYS A 201 14.92 17.48 26.60
C LYS A 201 14.34 16.56 27.68
N ALA A 202 13.21 15.91 27.40
CA ALA A 202 12.58 14.96 28.32
C ALA A 202 13.48 13.77 28.64
N LYS A 203 14.23 13.26 27.65
CA LYS A 203 15.23 12.22 27.88
C LYS A 203 16.38 12.71 28.75
N LYS A 204 16.96 13.88 28.45
CA LYS A 204 18.02 14.47 29.29
C LYS A 204 17.58 14.70 30.73
N GLY A 205 16.31 15.05 30.94
CA GLY A 205 15.70 15.19 32.27
C GLY A 205 15.25 13.88 32.93
N GLY A 206 15.56 12.71 32.35
CA GLY A 206 15.20 11.40 32.90
C GLY A 206 13.70 11.06 32.88
N LYS A 207 12.87 11.86 32.20
CA LYS A 207 11.41 11.66 32.17
C LYS A 207 10.97 10.56 31.21
N VAL A 208 11.69 10.40 30.08
CA VAL A 208 11.34 9.43 29.03
C VAL A 208 12.62 8.90 28.38
N GLU A 209 12.83 7.58 28.45
CA GLU A 209 13.95 6.95 27.74
C GLU A 209 13.57 6.54 26.31
N ARG A 210 12.43 5.85 26.16
CA ARG A 210 11.98 5.26 24.90
C ARG A 210 10.52 5.60 24.63
N VAL A 211 10.21 5.89 23.37
CA VAL A 211 8.89 6.27 22.88
C VAL A 211 8.42 5.30 21.79
N TRP A 212 7.10 5.14 21.68
CA TRP A 212 6.51 4.40 20.58
C TRP A 212 6.46 5.24 19.31
N VAL A 213 6.90 4.64 18.20
CA VAL A 213 6.82 5.19 16.85
C VAL A 213 6.25 4.17 15.89
N THR A 214 5.62 4.63 14.82
CA THR A 214 5.11 3.78 13.74
C THR A 214 5.82 4.11 12.43
N PRO A 215 6.36 3.12 11.70
CA PRO A 215 6.95 3.39 10.40
C PRO A 215 5.87 3.77 9.39
N GLN A 216 6.18 4.73 8.53
CA GLN A 216 5.37 5.02 7.36
C GLN A 216 5.46 3.83 6.39
N ILE A 217 4.33 3.15 6.17
CA ILE A 217 4.27 1.95 5.33
C ILE A 217 4.43 2.35 3.86
N PRO A 218 5.41 1.79 3.13
CA PRO A 218 5.55 2.02 1.69
C PRO A 218 4.47 1.27 0.90
N PHE A 219 3.23 1.78 0.89
CA PHE A 219 2.10 1.04 0.32
C PHE A 219 2.28 0.74 -1.18
N ILE A 220 3.02 1.58 -1.91
CA ILE A 220 3.37 1.34 -3.32
C ILE A 220 4.20 0.05 -3.50
N VAL A 221 5.04 -0.31 -2.53
CA VAL A 221 5.77 -1.59 -2.55
C VAL A 221 4.79 -2.76 -2.45
N PHE A 222 3.81 -2.66 -1.57
CA PHE A 222 2.77 -3.69 -1.41
C PHE A 222 1.89 -3.78 -2.65
N MET A 223 1.52 -2.64 -3.25
CA MET A 223 0.83 -2.57 -4.53
C MET A 223 1.63 -3.22 -5.66
N THR A 224 2.95 -3.04 -5.69
CA THR A 224 3.82 -3.67 -6.70
C THR A 224 3.85 -5.19 -6.56
N LEU A 225 3.95 -5.69 -5.33
CA LEU A 225 3.85 -7.14 -5.06
C LEU A 225 2.45 -7.66 -5.39
N GLY A 226 1.41 -6.94 -4.99
CA GLY A 226 0.01 -7.27 -5.28
C GLY A 226 -0.28 -7.31 -6.78
N TYR A 227 0.35 -6.43 -7.55
CA TYR A 227 0.26 -6.36 -9.02
C TYR A 227 0.89 -7.59 -9.68
N ALA A 228 2.09 -7.97 -9.23
CA ALA A 228 2.75 -9.19 -9.69
C ALA A 228 1.94 -10.44 -9.32
N MET A 229 1.42 -10.50 -8.09
CA MET A 229 0.54 -11.59 -7.64
C MET A 229 -0.75 -11.64 -8.46
N ALA A 230 -1.37 -10.50 -8.78
CA ALA A 230 -2.58 -10.44 -9.58
C ALA A 230 -2.37 -11.02 -10.97
N PHE A 231 -1.21 -10.78 -11.59
CA PHE A 231 -0.92 -11.33 -12.92
C PHE A 231 -0.59 -12.83 -12.85
N LEU A 232 0.31 -13.22 -11.94
CA LEU A 232 0.83 -14.59 -11.87
C LEU A 232 -0.14 -15.58 -11.21
N LEU A 233 -0.74 -15.19 -10.10
CA LEU A 233 -1.60 -16.05 -9.29
C LEU A 233 -3.08 -15.72 -9.50
N GLY A 234 -3.41 -14.45 -9.74
CA GLY A 234 -4.78 -13.98 -9.80
C GLY A 234 -5.21 -13.30 -8.50
N ASP A 235 -6.50 -13.37 -8.17
CA ASP A 235 -7.02 -12.82 -6.92
C ASP A 235 -6.84 -13.80 -5.77
N VAL A 236 -5.70 -13.68 -5.08
CA VAL A 236 -5.33 -14.60 -4.00
C VAL A 236 -6.24 -14.41 -2.80
N LEU A 237 -6.68 -13.17 -2.53
CA LEU A 237 -7.58 -12.89 -1.42
C LEU A 237 -8.95 -13.53 -1.65
N SER A 238 -9.54 -13.33 -2.83
CA SER A 238 -10.81 -13.96 -3.18
C SER A 238 -10.69 -15.48 -3.16
N TYR A 239 -9.60 -16.05 -3.68
CA TYR A 239 -9.36 -17.49 -3.61
C TYR A 239 -9.29 -18.01 -2.17
N ALA A 240 -8.55 -17.34 -1.29
CA ALA A 240 -8.48 -17.70 0.12
C ALA A 240 -9.86 -17.62 0.81
N VAL A 241 -10.65 -16.59 0.49
CA VAL A 241 -12.01 -16.45 1.03
C VAL A 241 -12.92 -17.58 0.55
N THR A 242 -12.84 -17.98 -0.73
CA THR A 242 -13.62 -19.11 -1.25
C THR A 242 -13.21 -20.46 -0.64
N LEU A 243 -12.00 -20.61 -0.12
CA LEU A 243 -11.60 -21.81 0.62
C LEU A 243 -12.15 -21.82 2.06
N LEU A 244 -12.44 -20.64 2.62
CA LEU A 244 -12.95 -20.48 3.98
C LEU A 244 -14.48 -20.49 4.04
N LEU A 245 -15.14 -20.13 2.94
CA LEU A 245 -16.59 -20.19 2.78
C LEU A 245 -16.97 -21.54 2.15
N PRO A 246 -17.71 -22.42 2.86
CA PRO A 246 -18.16 -23.70 2.32
C PRO A 246 -19.18 -23.56 1.19
#